data_AF-A0A8K1CTG4-F1
#
_entry.id   AF-A0A8K1CTG4-F1
#
_cell.length_a   1.000
_cell.length_b   1.000
_cell.length_c   1.000
_cell.angle_alpha   90.00
_cell.angle_beta   90.00
_cell.angle_gamma   90.00
#
_symmetry.space_group_name_H-M   'P 1'
#
loop_
_entity.id
_entity.type
_entity.pdbx_description
1 polymer ?
#
loop_
_entity_poly.entity_id
_entity_poly.type
_entity_poly.pdbx_seq_one_letter_code
_entity_poly.pdbx_strand_id
1 'polypeptide(L)'
;MKVQPGDLPSSDVSSIVGPTHSRSASLVSSFELVYDLAPSAPLPAIDISRSVRSVLLSERLNKRWTRLMGKTQVGIFFIYNTALVLNLVIICTNHWVVRWTAITNQVIMYYAILAQISLMRVDILQLLLYTYEFWFITVVNCISTVIMTFYVPDLRGLTVWGMWIGNELVAIIDAQIVFQRGLMLSAIPPVAFTAGVVCCVLFNSMEGANNFALSRVNGYELDAADVLINGYSNMLILMLRNLYRRREAMKEHGQNSSVIQCITYRCPL
;
A
#
# COMPACT_ATOMS: atom_id res chain seq x y z
N MET A 1 26.58 38.23 -2.81
CA MET A 1 25.51 39.24 -2.63
C MET A 1 25.01 39.11 -1.21
N LYS A 2 25.31 40.10 -0.36
CA LYS A 2 25.07 40.14 1.08
C LYS A 2 23.77 40.92 1.30
N VAL A 3 22.80 40.38 2.03
CA VAL A 3 21.57 41.11 2.41
C VAL A 3 21.50 41.12 3.94
N GLN A 4 21.51 42.32 4.50
CA GLN A 4 21.26 42.63 5.91
C GLN A 4 19.75 42.73 6.18
N PRO A 5 19.29 42.45 7.41
CA PRO A 5 17.89 42.52 7.79
C PRO A 5 17.52 43.97 8.18
N GLY A 6 16.39 44.45 7.66
CA GLY A 6 15.79 45.72 8.00
C GLY A 6 14.59 45.53 8.92
N ASP A 7 14.62 46.26 10.03
CA ASP A 7 13.58 46.40 11.05
C ASP A 7 12.30 47.09 10.56
N LEU A 8 11.23 46.89 11.35
CA LEU A 8 10.02 47.71 11.60
C LEU A 8 8.70 46.95 11.36
N PRO A 9 7.58 47.30 12.04
CA PRO A 9 7.43 47.88 13.37
C PRO A 9 6.36 47.17 14.24
N SER A 10 6.43 47.44 15.54
CA SER A 10 5.36 47.28 16.53
C SER A 10 4.07 48.00 16.11
N SER A 11 2.95 47.27 16.03
CA SER A 11 1.62 47.84 15.95
C SER A 11 0.80 47.42 17.17
N ASP A 12 0.44 48.44 17.94
CA ASP A 12 -0.36 48.42 19.14
C ASP A 12 -1.71 47.69 18.96
N VAL A 13 -1.99 46.78 19.88
CA VAL A 13 -3.29 46.16 20.05
C VAL A 13 -4.22 47.19 20.69
N SER A 14 -5.17 47.65 19.89
CA SER A 14 -6.21 48.59 20.27
C SER A 14 -7.11 48.00 21.37
N SER A 15 -7.20 48.77 22.45
CA SER A 15 -8.19 48.66 23.52
C SER A 15 -9.62 48.82 22.97
N ILE A 16 -10.49 47.85 23.23
CA ILE A 16 -11.95 48.04 23.18
C ILE A 16 -12.49 47.76 24.57
N VAL A 17 -12.92 48.83 25.22
CA VAL A 17 -13.58 48.86 26.53
C VAL A 17 -15.09 48.90 26.32
N GLY A 18 -15.82 48.06 27.06
CA GLY A 18 -17.18 48.33 27.53
C GLY A 18 -18.12 47.10 27.54
N PRO A 19 -19.17 47.05 28.38
CA PRO A 19 -19.38 47.68 29.69
C PRO A 19 -19.71 46.65 30.80
N THR A 20 -19.55 47.09 32.05
CA THR A 20 -19.95 46.41 33.28
C THR A 20 -21.47 46.21 33.39
N HIS A 21 -21.92 44.96 33.52
CA HIS A 21 -23.18 44.61 34.18
C HIS A 21 -22.93 43.47 35.19
N SER A 22 -23.11 43.80 36.47
CA SER A 22 -23.01 42.90 37.61
C SER A 22 -24.19 41.91 37.65
N ARG A 23 -23.91 40.60 37.58
CA ARG A 23 -24.82 39.56 38.07
C ARG A 23 -24.03 38.28 38.44
N SER A 24 -23.91 38.06 39.75
CA SER A 24 -24.02 36.77 40.46
C SER A 24 -23.41 35.52 39.81
N ALA A 25 -22.24 35.13 40.36
CA ALA A 25 -21.80 33.77 40.70
C ALA A 25 -22.39 32.59 39.91
N SER A 26 -21.62 32.12 38.94
CA SER A 26 -21.39 30.69 38.74
C SER A 26 -19.91 30.49 38.42
N LEU A 27 -19.16 29.92 39.37
CA LEU A 27 -17.78 29.47 39.19
C LEU A 27 -17.75 28.30 38.21
N VAL A 28 -17.88 28.60 36.92
CA VAL A 28 -17.41 27.70 35.87
C VAL A 28 -16.03 28.22 35.54
N SER A 29 -15.01 27.58 36.12
CA SER A 29 -13.62 27.74 35.69
C SER A 29 -13.55 27.29 34.24
N SER A 30 -13.82 28.22 33.32
CA SER A 30 -13.58 28.05 31.90
C SER A 30 -12.08 27.85 31.74
N PHE A 31 -11.63 26.60 31.65
CA PHE A 31 -10.28 26.30 31.22
C PHE A 31 -10.17 26.84 29.80
N GLU A 32 -9.57 28.02 29.66
CA GLU A 32 -9.17 28.57 28.37
C GLU A 32 -8.07 27.66 27.84
N LEU A 33 -8.47 26.73 26.97
CA LEU A 33 -7.58 25.77 26.35
C LEU A 33 -6.73 26.52 25.32
N VAL A 34 -5.62 27.10 25.78
CA VAL A 34 -4.64 27.76 24.93
C VAL A 34 -3.82 26.67 24.24
N TYR A 35 -4.07 26.48 22.95
CA TYR A 35 -3.26 25.62 22.11
C TYR A 35 -1.96 26.33 21.76
N ASP A 36 -0.85 25.86 22.31
CA ASP A 36 0.47 26.34 21.92
C ASP A 36 0.94 25.56 20.69
N LEU A 37 1.23 26.29 19.61
CA LEU A 37 1.71 25.70 18.35
C LEU A 37 3.20 25.40 18.52
N ALA A 38 3.51 24.21 19.06
CA ALA A 38 4.88 23.74 19.12
C ALA A 38 5.42 23.52 17.69
N PRO A 39 6.61 24.05 17.35
CA PRO A 39 7.22 23.78 16.05
C PRO A 39 7.47 22.28 15.93
N SER A 40 6.76 21.64 15.00
CA SER A 40 6.99 20.23 14.68
C SER A 40 8.45 20.05 14.25
N ALA A 41 9.08 18.95 14.66
CA ALA A 41 10.39 18.57 14.16
C ALA A 41 10.43 18.71 12.62
N PRO A 42 11.54 19.20 12.03
CA PRO A 42 11.61 19.45 10.60
C PRO A 42 11.24 18.17 9.84
N LEU A 43 10.31 18.28 8.89
CA LEU A 43 9.88 17.14 8.09
C LEU A 43 11.11 16.51 7.42
N PRO A 44 11.20 15.16 7.38
CA PRO A 44 12.31 14.50 6.71
C PRO A 44 12.38 14.96 5.25
N ALA A 45 13.53 15.49 4.84
CA ALA A 45 13.75 15.88 3.46
C ALA A 45 13.83 14.62 2.60
N ILE A 46 12.85 14.44 1.71
CA ILE A 46 12.74 13.27 0.82
C ILE A 46 13.46 13.56 -0.48
N ASP A 47 14.51 12.79 -0.81
CA ASP A 47 15.16 12.89 -2.10
C ASP A 47 14.46 12.01 -3.14
N ILE A 48 13.67 12.67 -3.96
CA ILE A 48 12.89 12.10 -5.06
C ILE A 48 13.78 11.42 -6.13
N SER A 49 15.06 11.80 -6.23
CA SER A 49 15.99 11.28 -7.23
C SER A 49 16.49 9.86 -6.93
N ARG A 50 16.43 9.44 -5.65
CA ARG A 50 16.89 8.13 -5.18
C ARG A 50 15.84 7.05 -5.39
N SER A 51 16.03 6.28 -6.47
CA SER A 51 15.25 5.07 -6.78
C SER A 51 16.05 3.80 -6.48
N VAL A 52 15.38 2.66 -6.28
CA VAL A 52 16.03 1.36 -6.00
C VAL A 52 17.10 1.06 -7.05
N ARG A 53 16.78 1.27 -8.33
CA ARG A 53 17.75 1.14 -9.43
C ARG A 53 18.97 2.05 -9.32
N SER A 54 18.82 3.28 -8.81
CA SER A 54 19.93 4.24 -8.72
C SER A 54 20.92 3.87 -7.63
N VAL A 55 20.45 3.16 -6.60
CA VAL A 55 21.29 2.62 -5.52
C VAL A 55 21.94 1.30 -5.95
N LEU A 56 21.19 0.45 -6.67
CA LEU A 56 21.64 -0.89 -7.04
C LEU A 56 22.51 -0.94 -8.32
N LEU A 57 22.27 -0.08 -9.31
CA LEU A 57 22.94 -0.12 -10.61
C LEU A 57 23.97 1.01 -10.77
N SER A 58 25.10 0.67 -11.40
CA SER A 58 26.08 1.66 -11.87
C SER A 58 25.46 2.69 -12.82
N GLU A 59 25.95 3.93 -12.84
CA GLU A 59 25.40 5.05 -13.63
C GLU A 59 25.15 4.73 -15.11
N ARG A 60 26.07 3.96 -15.73
CA ARG A 60 25.95 3.56 -17.15
C ARG A 60 24.77 2.62 -17.39
N LEU A 61 24.58 1.66 -16.48
CA LEU A 61 23.45 0.72 -16.52
C LEU A 61 22.15 1.43 -16.18
N ASN A 62 22.18 2.35 -15.21
CA ASN A 62 21.01 3.14 -14.84
C ASN A 62 20.49 3.99 -16.01
N LYS A 63 21.37 4.64 -16.78
CA LYS A 63 20.98 5.38 -18.00
C LYS A 63 20.36 4.47 -19.07
N ARG A 64 20.92 3.27 -19.29
CA ARG A 64 20.35 2.28 -20.24
C ARG A 64 18.98 1.79 -19.77
N TRP A 65 18.85 1.48 -18.48
CA TRP A 65 17.60 1.05 -17.87
C TRP A 65 16.51 2.11 -17.96
N THR A 66 16.82 3.39 -17.70
CA THR A 66 15.83 4.49 -17.86
C THR A 66 15.29 4.54 -19.28
N ARG A 67 16.17 4.40 -20.30
CA ARG A 67 15.76 4.46 -21.71
C ARG A 67 14.92 3.26 -22.11
N LEU A 68 15.28 2.07 -21.61
CA LEU A 68 14.51 0.85 -21.85
C LEU A 68 13.12 1.00 -21.24
N MET A 69 13.07 1.32 -19.94
CA MET A 69 11.82 1.44 -19.20
C MET A 69 10.94 2.55 -19.76
N GLY A 70 11.49 3.70 -20.16
CA GLY A 70 10.73 4.78 -20.79
C GLY A 70 9.99 4.37 -22.06
N LYS A 71 10.44 3.32 -22.76
CA LYS A 71 9.76 2.77 -23.95
C LYS A 71 8.82 1.62 -23.62
N THR A 72 9.18 0.76 -22.66
CA THR A 72 8.46 -0.50 -22.39
C THR A 72 7.50 -0.42 -21.21
N GLN A 73 7.53 0.64 -20.40
CA GLN A 73 6.78 0.72 -19.13
C GLN A 73 5.28 0.53 -19.30
N VAL A 74 4.67 1.08 -20.37
CA VAL A 74 3.24 0.88 -20.65
C VAL A 74 2.93 -0.59 -20.94
N GLY A 75 3.78 -1.25 -21.74
CA GLY A 75 3.63 -2.68 -22.03
C GLY A 75 3.81 -3.55 -20.79
N ILE A 76 4.83 -3.26 -19.98
CA ILE A 76 5.08 -3.96 -18.70
C ILE A 76 3.90 -3.80 -17.75
N PHE A 77 3.31 -2.59 -17.70
CA PHE A 77 2.11 -2.33 -16.92
C PHE A 77 0.93 -3.21 -17.33
N PHE A 78 0.63 -3.29 -18.63
CA PHE A 78 -0.44 -4.17 -19.14
C PHE A 78 -0.14 -5.64 -18.88
N ILE A 79 1.09 -6.08 -19.13
CA ILE A 79 1.53 -7.46 -18.88
C ILE A 79 1.33 -7.83 -17.40
N TYR A 80 1.75 -6.95 -16.48
CA TYR A 80 1.58 -7.16 -15.04
C TYR A 80 0.10 -7.30 -14.65
N ASN A 81 -0.74 -6.38 -15.11
CA ASN A 81 -2.18 -6.40 -14.80
C ASN A 81 -2.88 -7.64 -15.37
N THR A 82 -2.56 -8.00 -16.61
CA THR A 82 -3.10 -9.20 -17.26
C THR A 82 -2.63 -10.47 -16.54
N ALA A 83 -1.37 -10.53 -16.11
CA ALA A 83 -0.85 -11.68 -15.37
C ALA A 83 -1.54 -11.87 -14.02
N LEU A 84 -1.88 -10.77 -13.31
CA LEU A 84 -2.65 -10.81 -12.07
C LEU A 84 -4.08 -11.32 -12.28
N VAL A 85 -4.76 -10.82 -13.32
CA VAL A 85 -6.10 -11.32 -13.68
C VAL A 85 -6.05 -12.81 -14.06
N LEU A 86 -5.01 -13.22 -14.80
CA LEU A 86 -4.82 -14.61 -15.17
C LEU A 86 -4.57 -15.51 -13.96
N ASN A 87 -3.90 -15.03 -12.91
CA ASN A 87 -3.72 -15.80 -11.66
C ASN A 87 -5.06 -16.15 -10.99
N LEU A 88 -6.06 -15.25 -11.05
CA LEU A 88 -7.39 -15.54 -10.52
C LEU A 88 -8.04 -16.70 -11.31
N VAL A 89 -7.94 -16.66 -12.63
CA VAL A 89 -8.45 -17.73 -13.50
C VAL A 89 -7.73 -19.04 -13.20
N ILE A 90 -6.40 -19.02 -13.06
CA ILE A 90 -5.57 -20.20 -12.78
C ILE A 90 -5.98 -20.88 -11.48
N ILE A 91 -6.28 -20.11 -10.42
CA ILE A 91 -6.73 -20.66 -9.14
C ILE A 91 -8.06 -21.41 -9.28
N CYS A 92 -8.96 -20.91 -10.12
CA CYS A 92 -10.28 -21.50 -10.35
C CYS A 92 -10.30 -22.62 -11.41
N THR A 93 -9.16 -22.93 -12.06
CA THR A 93 -9.11 -23.86 -13.20
C THR A 93 -8.59 -25.25 -12.81
N ASN A 94 -9.04 -26.27 -13.54
CA ASN A 94 -8.66 -27.67 -13.34
C ASN A 94 -7.15 -27.94 -13.59
N HIS A 95 -6.64 -28.96 -12.91
CA HIS A 95 -5.22 -29.31 -12.74
C HIS A 95 -4.37 -29.38 -14.01
N TRP A 96 -4.94 -29.84 -15.14
CA TRP A 96 -4.15 -30.16 -16.35
C TRP A 96 -3.72 -28.92 -17.15
N VAL A 97 -4.63 -27.95 -17.31
CA VAL A 97 -4.36 -26.68 -18.00
C VAL A 97 -3.46 -25.78 -17.14
N VAL A 98 -3.60 -25.88 -15.82
CA VAL A 98 -2.88 -25.06 -14.84
C VAL A 98 -1.37 -25.27 -14.84
N ARG A 99 -0.88 -26.49 -15.11
CA ARG A 99 0.56 -26.77 -14.95
C ARG A 99 1.46 -25.85 -15.78
N TRP A 100 1.21 -25.77 -17.08
CA TRP A 100 2.05 -24.99 -17.99
C TRP A 100 1.71 -23.50 -17.93
N THR A 101 0.43 -23.17 -17.80
CA THR A 101 -0.04 -21.78 -17.76
C THR A 101 0.39 -21.06 -16.48
N ALA A 102 0.43 -21.75 -15.34
CA ALA A 102 0.94 -21.18 -14.08
C ALA A 102 2.41 -20.83 -14.19
N ILE A 103 3.25 -21.73 -14.71
CA ILE A 103 4.70 -21.50 -14.81
C ILE A 103 4.99 -20.33 -15.75
N THR A 104 4.41 -20.31 -16.95
CA THR A 104 4.65 -19.24 -17.92
C THR A 104 4.14 -17.89 -17.42
N ASN A 105 2.95 -17.87 -16.80
CA ASN A 105 2.40 -16.65 -16.19
C ASN A 105 3.30 -16.13 -15.07
N GLN A 106 3.83 -17.02 -14.23
CA GLN A 106 4.70 -16.62 -13.12
C GLN A 106 6.03 -16.04 -13.60
N VAL A 107 6.68 -16.64 -14.59
CA VAL A 107 7.91 -16.09 -15.18
C VAL A 107 7.69 -14.67 -15.71
N ILE A 108 6.59 -14.46 -16.45
CA ILE A 108 6.21 -13.15 -16.98
C ILE A 108 5.93 -12.16 -15.84
N MET A 109 5.22 -12.60 -14.80
CA MET A 109 4.86 -11.76 -13.68
C MET A 109 6.07 -11.34 -12.86
N TYR A 110 6.99 -12.25 -12.55
CA TYR A 110 8.23 -11.92 -11.83
C TYR A 110 9.07 -10.90 -12.60
N TYR A 111 9.17 -11.03 -13.92
CA TYR A 111 9.85 -10.03 -14.75
C TYR A 111 9.19 -8.64 -14.62
N ALA A 112 7.86 -8.58 -14.67
CA ALA A 112 7.14 -7.32 -14.53
C ALA A 112 7.25 -6.73 -13.11
N ILE A 113 7.22 -7.56 -12.07
CA ILE A 113 7.44 -7.17 -10.67
C ILE A 113 8.83 -6.55 -10.49
N LEU A 114 9.88 -7.20 -11.00
CA LEU A 114 11.25 -6.67 -10.92
C LEU A 114 11.37 -5.31 -11.59
N ALA A 115 10.70 -5.13 -12.73
CA ALA A 115 10.61 -3.83 -13.39
C ALA A 115 9.94 -2.76 -12.50
N GLN A 116 8.84 -3.09 -11.81
CA GLN A 116 8.16 -2.17 -10.90
C GLN A 116 9.02 -1.81 -9.68
N ILE A 117 9.62 -2.81 -9.02
CA ILE A 117 10.50 -2.61 -7.86
C ILE A 117 11.67 -1.69 -8.22
N SER A 118 12.23 -1.83 -9.41
CA SER A 118 13.34 -0.98 -9.87
C SER A 118 12.99 0.52 -9.91
N LEU A 119 11.70 0.85 -10.09
CA LEU A 119 11.18 2.22 -10.21
C LEU A 119 10.78 2.85 -8.86
N MET A 120 10.74 2.07 -7.79
CA MET A 120 10.35 2.56 -6.46
C MET A 120 11.39 3.51 -5.88
N ARG A 121 10.93 4.49 -5.11
CA ARG A 121 11.79 5.46 -4.40
C ARG A 121 12.17 4.94 -3.03
N VAL A 122 13.47 4.94 -2.73
CA VAL A 122 14.02 4.30 -1.53
C VAL A 122 13.59 5.06 -0.27
N ASP A 123 13.64 6.39 -0.29
CA ASP A 123 13.35 7.21 0.89
C ASP A 123 11.88 7.08 1.33
N ILE A 124 10.94 6.97 0.37
CA ILE A 124 9.52 6.76 0.66
C ILE A 124 9.28 5.33 1.15
N LEU A 125 9.99 4.35 0.57
CA LEU A 125 9.91 2.97 1.02
C LEU A 125 10.38 2.87 2.49
N GLN A 126 11.51 3.48 2.84
CA GLN A 126 11.99 3.53 4.23
C GLN A 126 10.94 4.12 5.16
N LEU A 127 10.31 5.22 4.76
CA LEU A 127 9.25 5.85 5.54
C LEU A 127 8.06 4.92 5.78
N LEU A 128 7.64 4.16 4.75
CA LEU A 128 6.58 3.16 4.86
C LEU A 128 6.97 2.00 5.78
N LEU A 129 8.22 1.54 5.72
CA LEU A 129 8.74 0.46 6.58
C LEU A 129 8.69 0.81 8.07
N TYR A 130 8.63 2.09 8.44
CA TYR A 130 8.46 2.51 9.83
C TYR A 130 6.99 2.54 10.29
N THR A 131 6.03 2.36 9.39
CA THR A 131 4.60 2.39 9.74
C THR A 131 4.14 1.02 10.26
N TYR A 132 3.37 1.02 11.36
CA TYR A 132 2.77 -0.20 11.91
C TYR A 132 1.82 -0.88 10.91
N GLU A 133 1.03 -0.09 10.17
CA GLU A 133 0.08 -0.61 9.19
C GLU A 133 0.77 -1.46 8.11
N PHE A 134 1.99 -1.08 7.69
CA PHE A 134 2.77 -1.86 6.74
C PHE A 134 3.13 -3.25 7.30
N TRP A 135 3.76 -3.31 8.47
CA TRP A 135 4.15 -4.59 9.09
C TRP A 135 2.97 -5.49 9.38
N PHE A 136 1.85 -4.92 9.83
CA PHE A 136 0.62 -5.67 10.04
C PHE A 136 0.19 -6.36 8.74
N ILE A 137 0.07 -5.60 7.63
CA ILE A 137 -0.31 -6.15 6.32
C ILE A 137 0.68 -7.21 5.88
N THR A 138 1.98 -6.96 5.97
CA THR A 138 3.02 -7.89 5.53
C THR A 138 3.00 -9.21 6.31
N VAL A 139 2.82 -9.14 7.64
CA VAL A 139 2.73 -10.35 8.48
C VAL A 139 1.48 -11.16 8.15
N VAL A 140 0.31 -10.52 8.07
CA VAL A 140 -0.93 -11.24 7.73
C VAL A 140 -0.83 -11.82 6.31
N ASN A 141 -0.26 -11.08 5.35
CA ASN A 141 -0.05 -11.52 3.97
C ASN A 141 0.90 -12.71 3.89
N CYS A 142 2.00 -12.69 4.63
CA CYS A 142 2.95 -13.80 4.72
C CYS A 142 2.29 -15.05 5.30
N ILE A 143 1.64 -14.94 6.46
CA ILE A 143 0.97 -16.07 7.12
C ILE A 143 -0.10 -16.68 6.20
N SER A 144 -0.96 -15.83 5.61
CA SER A 144 -2.03 -16.30 4.72
C SER A 144 -1.48 -16.96 3.47
N THR A 145 -0.41 -16.42 2.87
CA THR A 145 0.26 -16.99 1.70
C THR A 145 0.87 -18.37 2.02
N VAL A 146 1.54 -18.50 3.15
CA VAL A 146 2.15 -19.77 3.57
C VAL A 146 1.07 -20.83 3.78
N ILE A 147 0.01 -20.51 4.53
CA ILE A 147 -1.11 -21.43 4.74
C ILE A 147 -1.77 -21.80 3.40
N MET A 148 -1.99 -20.81 2.53
CA MET A 148 -2.60 -21.01 1.22
C MET A 148 -1.76 -21.90 0.30
N THR A 149 -0.43 -21.81 0.41
CA THR A 149 0.49 -22.68 -0.34
C THR A 149 0.32 -24.15 0.07
N PHE A 150 0.10 -24.42 1.37
CA PHE A 150 -0.15 -25.78 1.84
C PHE A 150 -1.60 -26.23 1.61
N TYR A 151 -2.54 -25.29 1.62
CA TYR A 151 -3.95 -25.53 1.33
C TYR A 151 -4.17 -26.02 -0.10
N VAL A 152 -3.35 -25.55 -1.06
CA VAL A 152 -3.44 -25.94 -2.47
C VAL A 152 -2.23 -26.81 -2.86
N PRO A 153 -2.40 -28.13 -3.05
CA PRO A 153 -1.27 -29.08 -3.22
C PRO A 153 -0.57 -29.03 -4.59
N ASP A 154 -1.09 -28.26 -5.55
CA ASP A 154 -0.63 -28.24 -6.94
C ASP A 154 0.26 -27.02 -7.25
N LEU A 155 0.68 -26.89 -8.53
CA LEU A 155 1.41 -25.72 -9.04
C LEU A 155 0.68 -24.38 -8.87
N ARG A 156 -0.61 -24.40 -8.48
CA ARG A 156 -1.34 -23.22 -8.02
C ARG A 156 -0.66 -22.58 -6.79
N GLY A 157 0.02 -23.36 -5.93
CA GLY A 157 0.80 -22.81 -4.82
C GLY A 157 1.87 -21.79 -5.28
N LEU A 158 2.45 -21.99 -6.48
CA LEU A 158 3.41 -21.04 -7.05
C LEU A 158 2.75 -19.68 -7.38
N THR A 159 1.46 -19.68 -7.77
CA THR A 159 0.76 -18.44 -8.09
C THR A 159 0.42 -17.61 -6.85
N VAL A 160 0.25 -18.27 -5.70
CA VAL A 160 0.07 -17.62 -4.41
C VAL A 160 1.29 -16.77 -4.04
N TRP A 161 2.51 -17.26 -4.29
CA TRP A 161 3.75 -16.50 -4.01
C TRP A 161 3.89 -15.26 -4.88
N GLY A 162 3.56 -15.38 -6.16
CA GLY A 162 3.54 -14.22 -7.03
C GLY A 162 2.52 -13.18 -6.54
N MET A 163 1.36 -13.63 -6.05
CA MET A 163 0.35 -12.75 -5.48
C MET A 163 0.82 -12.10 -4.18
N TRP A 164 1.53 -12.82 -3.32
CA TRP A 164 2.12 -12.26 -2.10
C TRP A 164 2.91 -10.99 -2.42
N ILE A 165 3.79 -11.06 -3.43
CA ILE A 165 4.54 -9.89 -3.88
C ILE A 165 3.60 -8.82 -4.46
N GLY A 166 2.59 -9.19 -5.24
CA GLY A 166 1.59 -8.25 -5.77
C GLY A 166 0.86 -7.46 -4.67
N ASN A 167 0.48 -8.12 -3.59
CA ASN A 167 -0.14 -7.50 -2.42
C ASN A 167 0.82 -6.56 -1.70
N GLU A 168 2.08 -6.95 -1.51
CA GLU A 168 3.11 -6.07 -0.94
C GLU A 168 3.33 -4.82 -1.82
N LEU A 169 3.35 -4.99 -3.15
CA LEU A 169 3.48 -3.86 -4.09
C LEU A 169 2.32 -2.86 -3.96
N VAL A 170 1.10 -3.32 -3.69
CA VAL A 170 -0.06 -2.44 -3.42
C VAL A 170 0.07 -1.71 -2.09
N ALA A 171 0.63 -2.37 -1.07
CA ALA A 171 0.91 -1.74 0.22
C ALA A 171 1.95 -0.62 0.07
N ILE A 172 3.00 -0.83 -0.73
CA ILE A 172 4.08 0.14 -0.95
C ILE A 172 3.90 1.05 -2.17
N ILE A 173 2.74 1.05 -2.80
CA ILE A 173 2.50 1.81 -4.04
C ILE A 173 2.68 3.33 -3.86
N ASP A 174 2.63 3.86 -2.62
CA ASP A 174 2.98 5.26 -2.33
C ASP A 174 4.46 5.59 -2.67
N ALA A 175 5.34 4.59 -2.62
CA ALA A 175 6.74 4.72 -3.05
C ALA A 175 6.89 4.79 -4.58
N GLN A 176 5.82 4.51 -5.32
CA GLN A 176 5.78 4.58 -6.76
C GLN A 176 5.04 5.85 -7.19
N ILE A 177 5.80 6.86 -7.63
CA ILE A 177 5.23 8.19 -7.95
C ILE A 177 4.89 8.33 -9.44
N VAL A 178 5.28 7.35 -10.24
CA VAL A 178 5.09 7.39 -11.69
C VAL A 178 3.66 6.96 -12.03
N PHE A 179 2.89 7.86 -12.64
CA PHE A 179 1.58 7.59 -13.24
C PHE A 179 0.47 7.19 -12.25
N GLN A 180 0.09 8.13 -11.36
CA GLN A 180 -0.95 7.99 -10.32
C GLN A 180 -2.23 7.28 -10.78
N ARG A 181 -2.76 7.61 -11.97
CA ARG A 181 -3.98 6.97 -12.50
C ARG A 181 -3.80 5.48 -12.81
N GLY A 182 -2.70 5.10 -13.46
CA GLY A 182 -2.45 3.69 -13.74
C GLY A 182 -2.12 2.92 -12.47
N LEU A 183 -1.48 3.55 -11.48
CA LEU A 183 -1.27 2.91 -10.18
C LEU A 183 -2.59 2.52 -9.50
N MET A 184 -3.61 3.39 -9.56
CA MET A 184 -4.95 3.03 -9.06
C MET A 184 -5.57 1.88 -9.84
N LEU A 185 -5.47 1.92 -11.17
CA LEU A 185 -5.98 0.83 -12.00
C LEU A 185 -5.26 -0.49 -11.68
N SER A 186 -3.95 -0.41 -11.38
CA SER A 186 -3.11 -1.56 -11.03
C SER A 186 -3.37 -2.12 -9.64
N ALA A 187 -4.02 -1.38 -8.75
CA ALA A 187 -4.45 -1.87 -7.46
C ALA A 187 -5.75 -2.70 -7.53
N ILE A 188 -6.50 -2.63 -8.65
CA ILE A 188 -7.76 -3.36 -8.80
C ILE A 188 -7.55 -4.89 -8.93
N PRO A 189 -6.63 -5.40 -9.78
CA PRO A 189 -6.47 -6.85 -9.92
C PRO A 189 -6.05 -7.57 -8.63
N PRO A 190 -5.13 -7.04 -7.80
CA PRO A 190 -4.80 -7.64 -6.50
C PRO A 190 -6.00 -7.71 -5.53
N VAL A 191 -6.82 -6.64 -5.50
CA VAL A 191 -8.06 -6.61 -4.71
C VAL A 191 -9.06 -7.65 -5.22
N ALA A 192 -9.27 -7.70 -6.53
CA ALA A 192 -10.19 -8.65 -7.16
C ALA A 192 -9.75 -10.10 -6.95
N PHE A 193 -8.46 -10.37 -7.03
CA PHE A 193 -7.89 -11.68 -6.74
C PHE A 193 -8.11 -12.06 -5.27
N THR A 194 -7.81 -11.14 -4.33
CA THR A 194 -7.98 -11.41 -2.90
C THR A 194 -9.44 -11.72 -2.57
N ALA A 195 -10.38 -10.95 -3.14
CA ALA A 195 -11.81 -11.25 -3.05
C ALA A 195 -12.17 -12.60 -3.68
N GLY A 196 -11.61 -12.91 -4.85
CA GLY A 196 -11.79 -14.19 -5.53
C GLY A 196 -11.34 -15.38 -4.69
N VAL A 197 -10.18 -15.29 -4.05
CA VAL A 197 -9.67 -16.33 -3.14
C VAL A 197 -10.61 -16.52 -1.96
N VAL A 198 -11.07 -15.43 -1.31
CA VAL A 198 -12.06 -15.52 -0.22
C VAL A 198 -13.32 -16.25 -0.69
N CYS A 199 -13.86 -15.89 -1.85
CA CYS A 199 -15.02 -16.58 -2.43
C CYS A 199 -14.72 -18.07 -2.69
N CYS A 200 -13.58 -18.39 -3.30
CA CYS A 200 -13.23 -19.78 -3.62
C CYS A 200 -13.06 -20.65 -2.36
N VAL A 201 -12.51 -20.10 -1.27
CA VAL A 201 -12.38 -20.81 0.01
C VAL A 201 -13.76 -20.97 0.66
N LEU A 202 -14.59 -19.92 0.68
CA LEU A 202 -15.95 -19.96 1.25
C LEU A 202 -16.87 -20.98 0.55
N PHE A 203 -16.83 -21.03 -0.78
CA PHE A 203 -17.64 -21.96 -1.57
C PHE A 203 -16.98 -23.33 -1.75
N ASN A 204 -15.83 -23.58 -1.10
CA ASN A 204 -15.05 -24.81 -1.24
C ASN A 204 -14.85 -25.21 -2.73
N SER A 205 -14.63 -24.23 -3.60
CA SER A 205 -14.57 -24.42 -5.06
C SER A 205 -13.18 -24.82 -5.55
N MET A 206 -12.20 -24.93 -4.66
CA MET A 206 -10.84 -25.32 -5.02
C MET A 206 -10.72 -26.85 -5.04
N GLU A 207 -10.67 -27.40 -6.25
CA GLU A 207 -10.44 -28.84 -6.44
C GLU A 207 -9.11 -29.25 -5.81
N GLY A 208 -9.15 -30.26 -4.94
CA GLY A 208 -7.97 -30.77 -4.23
C GLY A 208 -7.52 -29.92 -3.05
N ALA A 209 -8.36 -29.00 -2.55
CA ALA A 209 -8.06 -28.27 -1.32
C ALA A 209 -7.88 -29.21 -0.12
N ASN A 210 -6.76 -29.04 0.58
CA ASN A 210 -6.46 -29.79 1.80
C ASN A 210 -6.86 -28.94 3.01
N ASN A 211 -8.04 -29.22 3.56
CA ASN A 211 -8.40 -28.70 4.88
C ASN A 211 -7.61 -29.49 5.94
N PHE A 212 -6.70 -28.80 6.61
CA PHE A 212 -5.95 -29.35 7.74
C PHE A 212 -6.20 -28.49 8.99
N ALA A 213 -6.32 -29.16 10.14
CA ALA A 213 -6.45 -28.49 11.43
C ALA A 213 -5.08 -27.92 11.84
N LEU A 214 -5.01 -26.61 12.01
CA LEU A 214 -3.80 -25.90 12.44
C LEU A 214 -3.56 -26.05 13.95
N SER A 215 -4.64 -26.03 14.73
CA SER A 215 -4.57 -26.17 16.17
C SER A 215 -5.89 -26.75 16.69
N ARG A 216 -5.79 -27.62 17.69
CA ARG A 216 -6.94 -28.18 18.41
C ARG A 216 -6.80 -27.77 19.87
N VAL A 217 -7.67 -26.88 20.33
CA VAL A 217 -7.67 -26.39 21.71
C VAL A 217 -9.05 -26.62 22.32
N ASN A 218 -9.11 -27.35 23.43
CA ASN A 218 -10.34 -27.59 24.20
C ASN A 218 -11.55 -28.08 23.37
N GLY A 219 -11.31 -28.95 22.38
CA GLY A 219 -12.36 -29.50 21.53
C GLY A 219 -12.78 -28.62 20.34
N TYR A 220 -12.22 -27.42 20.21
CA TYR A 220 -12.36 -26.59 19.02
C TYR A 220 -11.19 -26.84 18.07
N GLU A 221 -11.50 -27.12 16.81
CA GLU A 221 -10.53 -27.23 15.73
C GLU A 221 -10.49 -25.92 14.96
N LEU A 222 -9.29 -25.36 14.80
CA LEU A 222 -9.06 -24.22 13.93
C LEU A 222 -8.58 -24.74 12.58
N ASP A 223 -9.45 -24.65 11.58
CA ASP A 223 -9.13 -25.12 10.23
C ASP A 223 -8.34 -24.07 9.45
N ALA A 224 -7.51 -24.54 8.52
CA ALA A 224 -6.77 -23.69 7.60
C ALA A 224 -7.70 -22.73 6.84
N ALA A 225 -8.89 -23.19 6.43
CA ALA A 225 -9.88 -22.37 5.74
C ALA A 225 -10.33 -21.16 6.56
N ASP A 226 -10.56 -21.32 7.87
CA ASP A 226 -10.99 -20.22 8.76
C ASP A 226 -9.92 -19.13 8.86
N VAL A 227 -8.66 -19.55 8.99
CA VAL A 227 -7.53 -18.62 9.05
C VAL A 227 -7.35 -17.90 7.72
N LEU A 228 -7.54 -18.60 6.59
CA LEU A 228 -7.46 -18.00 5.25
C LEU A 228 -8.57 -17.00 4.99
N ILE A 229 -9.82 -17.34 5.35
CA ILE A 229 -10.97 -16.44 5.22
C ILE A 229 -10.71 -15.18 6.04
N ASN A 230 -10.30 -15.32 7.30
CA ASN A 230 -10.04 -14.17 8.17
C ASN A 230 -8.85 -13.33 7.65
N GLY A 231 -7.74 -13.97 7.27
CA GLY A 231 -6.54 -13.30 6.78
C GLY A 231 -6.81 -12.49 5.50
N TYR A 232 -7.36 -13.14 4.47
CA TYR A 232 -7.65 -12.46 3.20
C TYR A 232 -8.82 -11.48 3.29
N SER A 233 -9.80 -11.69 4.16
CA SER A 233 -10.88 -10.69 4.39
C SER A 233 -10.33 -9.42 5.02
N ASN A 234 -9.46 -9.54 6.03
CA ASN A 234 -8.82 -8.38 6.63
C ASN A 234 -7.95 -7.63 5.62
N MET A 235 -7.17 -8.34 4.80
CA MET A 235 -6.42 -7.72 3.70
C MET A 235 -7.33 -7.02 2.70
N LEU A 236 -8.44 -7.66 2.31
CA LEU A 236 -9.39 -7.10 1.36
C LEU A 236 -9.95 -5.77 1.87
N ILE A 237 -10.38 -5.72 3.15
CA ILE A 237 -10.90 -4.50 3.77
C ILE A 237 -9.83 -3.40 3.80
N LEU A 238 -8.60 -3.74 4.21
CA LEU A 238 -7.50 -2.77 4.28
C LEU A 238 -7.13 -2.23 2.90
N MET A 239 -7.04 -3.09 1.89
CA MET A 239 -6.75 -2.67 0.51
C MET A 239 -7.87 -1.80 -0.07
N LEU A 240 -9.13 -2.17 0.16
CA LEU A 240 -10.28 -1.35 -0.25
C LEU A 240 -10.27 0.02 0.41
N ARG A 241 -10.00 0.08 1.72
CA ARG A 241 -9.86 1.34 2.46
C ARG A 241 -8.73 2.20 1.89
N ASN A 242 -7.57 1.59 1.61
CA ASN A 242 -6.44 2.29 1.03
C ASN A 242 -6.75 2.81 -0.38
N LEU A 243 -7.42 2.01 -1.20
CA LEU A 243 -7.86 2.38 -2.55
C LEU A 243 -8.91 3.50 -2.52
N TYR A 244 -9.85 3.45 -1.58
CA TYR A 244 -10.87 4.49 -1.39
C TYR A 244 -10.24 5.82 -0.99
N ARG A 245 -9.41 5.84 0.06
CA ARG A 245 -8.71 7.05 0.53
C ARG A 245 -7.87 7.68 -0.58
N ARG A 246 -7.21 6.84 -1.37
CA ARG A 246 -6.46 7.25 -2.56
C ARG A 246 -7.32 7.89 -3.63
N ARG A 247 -8.46 7.28 -3.94
CA ARG A 247 -9.41 7.83 -4.91
C ARG A 247 -9.95 9.18 -4.45
N GLU A 248 -10.21 9.33 -3.16
CA GLU A 248 -10.67 10.58 -2.55
C GLU A 248 -9.59 11.67 -2.63
N ALA A 249 -8.36 11.39 -2.19
CA ALA A 249 -7.24 12.33 -2.29
C ALA A 249 -6.99 12.82 -3.73
N MET A 250 -7.10 11.93 -4.73
CA MET A 250 -6.99 12.31 -6.14
C MET A 250 -8.15 13.18 -6.65
N LYS A 251 -9.36 13.03 -6.10
CA LYS A 251 -10.50 13.87 -6.46
C LYS A 251 -10.34 15.28 -5.91
N GLU A 252 -9.83 15.40 -4.69
CA GLU A 252 -9.61 16.68 -4.01
C GLU A 252 -8.48 17.51 -4.65
N HIS A 253 -7.39 16.85 -5.06
CA HIS A 253 -6.17 17.54 -5.53
C HIS A 253 -6.07 17.66 -7.07
N GLY A 254 -7.21 17.82 -7.75
CA GLY A 254 -7.38 17.73 -9.20
C GLY A 254 -6.13 18.01 -10.07
N GLN A 255 -5.74 17.01 -10.89
CA GLN A 255 -4.76 16.91 -11.99
C GLN A 255 -3.45 17.73 -12.03
N ASN A 256 -3.38 18.95 -11.48
CA ASN A 256 -2.27 19.89 -11.63
C ASN A 256 -1.54 20.22 -10.31
N SER A 257 -1.86 19.54 -9.21
CA SER A 257 -1.11 19.74 -7.97
C SER A 257 0.28 19.09 -8.08
N SER A 258 1.33 19.89 -7.91
CA SER A 258 2.72 19.43 -7.77
C SER A 258 2.97 18.72 -6.44
N VAL A 259 1.95 18.63 -5.57
CA VAL A 259 2.03 18.03 -4.25
C VAL A 259 1.76 16.53 -4.36
N ILE A 260 2.75 15.73 -3.96
CA ILE A 260 2.63 14.28 -3.84
C ILE A 260 2.31 13.97 -2.39
N GLN A 261 1.11 13.43 -2.13
CA GLN A 261 0.69 13.03 -0.80
C GLN A 261 0.98 11.56 -0.57
N CYS A 262 1.78 11.24 0.46
CA CYS A 262 1.90 9.88 0.96
C CYS A 262 0.70 9.60 1.88
N ILE A 263 -0.26 8.80 1.42
CA ILE A 263 -1.55 8.61 2.12
C ILE A 263 -1.42 7.60 3.27
N THR A 264 -0.41 6.73 3.19
CA THR A 264 -0.12 5.70 4.19
C THR A 264 0.72 6.25 5.35
N TYR A 265 1.51 7.30 5.13
CA TYR A 265 2.32 7.89 6.20
C TYR A 265 1.50 8.81 7.10
N ARG A 266 1.52 8.54 8.40
CA ARG A 266 0.97 9.44 9.43
C ARG A 266 2.13 9.99 10.25
N CYS A 267 2.18 11.31 10.42
CA CYS A 267 3.12 11.89 11.37
C CYS A 267 2.73 11.45 12.78
N PRO A 268 3.69 11.01 13.61
CA PRO A 268 3.45 10.93 15.05
C PRO A 268 3.13 12.34 15.54
N LEU A 269 1.97 12.49 16.18
CA LEU A 269 1.57 13.70 16.91
C LEU A 269 2.34 13.78 18.23
#